data_AF-A0A1H2DV49-F1
#
_entry.id   AF-A0A1H2DV49-F1
#
_cell.length_a   1.000
_cell.length_b   1.000
_cell.length_c   1.000
_cell.angle_alpha   90.00
_cell.angle_beta   90.00
_cell.angle_gamma   90.00
#
_symmetry.space_group_name_H-M   'P 1'
#
loop_
_entity.id
_entity.type
_entity.pdbx_description
1 polymer ?
#
loop_
_entity_poly.entity_id
_entity_poly.type
_entity_poly.pdbx_seq_one_letter_code
_entity_poly.pdbx_strand_id
1 'polypeptide(L)'
;MVKLKLVPVGEGEAPARGIRLPERLLRRYGIVDSVAVELAPDGLILRPTRAGKLSWRSTAASMAKRGEKWNGWDNTLSDGLDTL
;
A
#
# COMPACT_ATOMS: atom_id res chain seq x y z
N MET A 1 9.52 -6.96 -17.48
CA MET A 1 10.80 -6.73 -16.77
C MET A 1 11.22 -5.27 -16.97
N VAL A 2 11.50 -4.53 -15.88
CA VAL A 2 11.91 -3.11 -15.96
C VAL A 2 13.40 -3.02 -15.62
N LYS A 3 14.19 -2.35 -16.46
CA LYS A 3 15.60 -2.07 -16.17
C LYS A 3 15.71 -0.77 -15.37
N LEU A 4 16.43 -0.80 -14.26
CA LEU A 4 16.67 0.35 -13.39
C LEU A 4 18.16 0.67 -13.34
N LYS A 5 18.50 1.94 -13.17
CA LYS A 5 19.89 2.38 -13.05
C LYS A 5 20.35 2.26 -11.60
N LEU A 6 21.58 1.79 -11.42
CA LEU A 6 22.29 1.91 -10.15
C LEU A 6 23.00 3.25 -10.08
N VAL A 7 23.04 3.83 -8.88
CA VAL A 7 23.74 5.07 -8.58
C VAL A 7 24.64 4.86 -7.36
N PRO A 8 25.83 5.48 -7.31
CA PRO A 8 26.62 5.49 -6.09
C PRO A 8 25.88 6.26 -4.98
N VAL A 9 26.00 5.77 -3.75
CA VAL A 9 25.41 6.36 -2.55
C VAL A 9 26.47 6.35 -1.44
N GLY A 10 26.73 7.51 -0.87
CA GLY A 10 27.75 7.72 0.17
C GLY A 10 29.10 8.18 -0.37
N GLU A 11 29.97 8.56 0.56
CA GLU A 11 31.34 9.02 0.31
C GLU A 11 32.34 7.99 0.85
N GLY A 12 33.52 7.88 0.23
CA GLY A 12 34.59 6.97 0.66
C GLY A 12 35.13 6.07 -0.45
N GLU A 13 36.05 5.18 -0.08
CA GLU A 13 36.79 4.29 -1.01
C GLU A 13 35.91 3.16 -1.59
N ALA A 14 34.82 2.80 -0.91
CA ALA A 14 33.86 1.79 -1.36
C ALA A 14 32.41 2.27 -1.16
N PRO A 15 31.88 3.15 -2.02
CA PRO A 15 30.53 3.68 -1.88
C PRO A 15 29.48 2.60 -2.12
N ALA A 16 28.39 2.66 -1.35
CA ALA A 16 27.24 1.80 -1.56
C ALA A 16 26.56 2.10 -2.91
N ARG A 17 25.69 1.20 -3.37
CA ARG A 17 24.94 1.39 -4.61
C ARG A 17 23.44 1.44 -4.31
N GLY A 18 22.79 2.52 -4.73
CA GLY A 18 21.33 2.67 -4.69
C GLY A 18 20.69 2.32 -6.03
N ILE A 19 19.42 1.92 -6.01
CA ILE A 19 18.59 1.73 -7.22
C ILE A 19 17.74 2.99 -7.42
N ARG A 20 17.83 3.62 -8.60
CA ARG A 20 16.98 4.77 -8.93
C ARG A 20 15.57 4.30 -9.30
N LEU A 21 14.61 4.52 -8.41
CA LEU A 21 13.19 4.26 -8.65
C LEU A 21 12.52 5.49 -9.28
N PRO A 22 11.90 5.38 -10.46
CA PRO A 22 11.08 6.44 -11.03
C PRO A 22 9.90 6.77 -10.10
N GLU A 23 9.53 8.05 -10.05
CA GLU A 23 8.44 8.54 -9.19
C GLU A 23 7.11 7.81 -9.40
N ARG A 24 6.81 7.42 -10.64
CA ARG A 24 5.64 6.62 -10.99
C ARG A 24 5.59 5.26 -10.26
N LEU A 25 6.75 4.63 -10.01
CA LEU A 25 6.82 3.38 -9.25
C LEU A 25 6.66 3.64 -7.75
N LEU A 26 7.31 4.68 -7.22
CA LEU A 26 7.16 5.07 -5.81
C LEU A 26 5.68 5.30 -5.45
N ARG A 27 4.96 6.08 -6.27
CA ARG A 27 3.52 6.32 -6.07
C ARG A 27 2.67 5.06 -6.22
N ARG A 28 2.91 4.27 -7.27
CA ARG A 28 2.15 3.04 -7.53
C ARG A 28 2.23 2.04 -6.38
N TYR A 29 3.41 1.89 -5.78
CA TYR A 29 3.66 0.94 -4.72
C TYR A 29 3.59 1.57 -3.31
N GLY A 30 3.22 2.84 -3.20
CA GLY A 30 3.08 3.54 -1.93
C GLY A 30 4.37 3.58 -1.10
N ILE A 31 5.53 3.66 -1.76
CA ILE A 31 6.84 3.77 -1.13
C ILE A 31 7.08 5.24 -0.82
N VAL A 32 7.34 5.56 0.44
CA VAL A 32 7.59 6.93 0.91
C VAL A 32 9.04 7.07 1.36
N ASP A 33 9.41 6.39 2.45
CA ASP A 33 10.70 6.62 3.11
C ASP A 33 11.63 5.41 3.05
N SER A 34 11.07 4.19 3.09
CA SER A 34 11.85 2.96 3.16
C SER A 34 11.12 1.76 2.52
N VAL A 35 11.92 0.73 2.24
CA VAL A 35 11.46 -0.57 1.75
C VAL A 35 12.10 -1.67 2.59
N ALA A 36 11.35 -2.74 2.85
CA ALA A 36 11.89 -3.99 3.34
C ALA A 36 12.39 -4.80 2.14
N VAL A 37 13.51 -5.50 2.33
CA VAL A 37 14.12 -6.35 1.30
C VAL A 37 14.03 -7.79 1.77
N GLU A 38 13.50 -8.65 0.92
CA GLU A 38 13.52 -10.10 1.11
C GLU A 38 14.45 -10.72 0.07
N LEU A 39 15.31 -11.64 0.54
CA LEU A 39 16.26 -12.37 -0.29
C LEU A 39 15.55 -13.62 -0.84
N ALA A 40 15.40 -13.68 -2.16
CA ALA A 40 14.90 -14.85 -2.88
C ALA A 40 16.06 -15.53 -3.65
N PRO A 41 15.94 -16.82 -4.02
CA PRO A 41 17.00 -17.55 -4.72
C PRO A 41 17.45 -16.90 -6.04
N ASP A 42 16.54 -16.20 -6.72
CA ASP A 42 16.76 -15.58 -8.03
C ASP A 42 16.74 -14.04 -7.98
N GLY A 43 16.62 -13.43 -6.79
CA GLY A 43 16.59 -11.98 -6.70
C GLY A 43 16.21 -11.37 -5.37
N LEU A 44 15.89 -10.08 -5.42
CA LEU A 44 15.48 -9.28 -4.27
C LEU A 44 14.02 -8.84 -4.45
N ILE A 45 13.19 -9.06 -3.43
CA ILE A 45 11.81 -8.57 -3.40
C ILE A 45 11.77 -7.34 -2.50
N LEU A 46 11.42 -6.19 -3.09
CA LEU A 46 11.23 -4.94 -2.37
C LEU A 46 9.77 -4.78 -1.96
N ARG A 47 9.50 -4.62 -0.67
CA ARG A 47 8.17 -4.36 -0.12
C ARG A 47 8.14 -3.00 0.58
N PRO A 48 7.11 -2.16 0.42
CA PRO A 48 6.99 -0.94 1.21
C PRO A 48 6.88 -1.28 2.70
N THR A 49 7.67 -0.63 3.56
CA THR A 49 7.63 -0.82 5.02
C THR A 49 6.36 -0.24 5.64
N ARG A 50 5.89 0.88 5.08
CA ARG A 50 4.63 1.52 5.45
C ARG A 50 3.89 1.78 4.16
N ALA A 51 3.09 0.81 3.71
CA ALA A 51 2.08 1.11 2.70
C ALA A 51 1.31 2.33 3.22
N GLY A 52 1.31 3.44 2.47
CA GLY A 52 0.54 4.65 2.79
C GLY A 52 -0.97 4.42 2.79
N LYS A 53 -1.45 3.30 3.34
CA LYS A 53 -2.83 3.09 3.72
C LYS A 53 -3.07 3.94 4.95
N LEU A 54 -4.10 4.77 4.87
CA LEU A 54 -4.83 5.29 6.03
C LEU A 54 -4.84 4.20 7.11
N SER A 55 -4.38 4.54 8.33
CA SER A 55 -4.56 3.63 9.45
C SER A 55 -6.04 3.23 9.52
N TRP A 56 -6.35 2.01 9.96
CA TRP A 56 -7.74 1.56 10.15
C TRP A 56 -8.60 2.62 10.84
N ARG A 57 -8.01 3.30 11.82
CA ARG A 57 -8.61 4.43 12.54
C ARG A 57 -9.01 5.60 11.64
N SER A 58 -8.22 5.93 10.63
CA SER A 58 -8.51 6.98 9.65
C SER A 58 -9.54 6.56 8.60
N THR A 59 -9.53 5.29 8.18
CA THR A 59 -10.59 4.70 7.35
C THR A 59 -11.93 4.69 8.08
N ALA A 60 -11.94 4.26 9.35
CA ALA A 60 -13.10 4.26 10.21
C ALA A 60 -13.65 5.68 10.46
N ALA A 61 -12.77 6.65 10.71
CA ALA A 61 -13.17 8.05 10.88
C ALA A 61 -13.82 8.63 9.60
N SER A 62 -13.29 8.29 8.41
CA SER A 62 -13.85 8.76 7.13
C SER A 62 -15.18 8.08 6.79
N MET A 63 -15.36 6.81 7.16
CA MET A 63 -16.65 6.10 7.04
C MET A 63 -17.68 6.67 8.02
N ALA A 64 -17.30 6.94 9.28
CA ALA A 64 -18.18 7.57 10.26
C ALA A 64 -18.61 8.98 9.84
N LYS A 65 -17.72 9.74 9.19
CA LYS A 65 -18.01 11.10 8.69
C LYS A 65 -18.90 11.11 7.44
N ARG A 66 -19.00 9.98 6.72
CA ARG A 66 -19.84 9.86 5.51
C ARG A 66 -21.34 9.75 5.79
N GLY A 67 -21.77 9.67 7.07
CA GLY A 67 -23.16 9.83 7.46
C GLY A 67 -24.12 8.99 6.61
N GLU A 68 -23.73 7.75 6.33
CA GLU A 68 -24.45 6.88 5.41
C GLU A 68 -25.86 6.64 5.96
N LYS A 69 -26.87 7.08 5.21
CA LYS A 69 -28.27 6.81 5.53
C LYS A 69 -28.60 5.43 4.97
N TRP A 70 -28.66 4.45 5.86
CA TRP A 70 -29.02 3.05 5.56
C TRP A 70 -30.54 2.83 5.57
N ASN A 71 -31.32 3.90 5.43
CA ASN A 71 -32.78 3.88 5.40
C ASN A 71 -33.37 3.14 4.18
N GLY A 72 -32.55 2.75 3.20
CA GLY A 72 -32.95 1.88 2.09
C GLY A 72 -32.92 0.37 2.39
N TRP A 73 -32.41 -0.06 3.55
CA TRP A 73 -32.31 -1.47 3.93
C TRP A 73 -33.52 -1.97 4.75
N ASP A 74 -34.39 -1.06 5.20
CA ASP A 74 -35.61 -1.39 5.96
C ASP A 74 -36.68 -2.06 5.08
N ASN A 75 -36.60 -1.88 3.75
CA ASN A 75 -37.56 -2.46 2.80
C ASN A 75 -37.21 -3.88 2.32
N THR A 76 -36.10 -4.47 2.77
CA THR A 76 -35.68 -5.83 2.36
C THR A 76 -35.95 -6.90 3.43
N LEU A 77 -36.55 -6.52 4.57
CA LEU A 77 -36.94 -7.49 5.62
C LEU A 77 -38.08 -8.44 5.20
N SER A 78 -38.71 -8.23 4.03
CA SER A 78 -39.83 -9.06 3.56
C SER A 78 -39.45 -10.19 2.60
N ASP A 79 -38.16 -10.42 2.29
CA ASP A 79 -37.73 -11.47 1.34
C ASP A 79 -37.30 -12.78 2.04
N GLY A 80 -38.21 -13.35 2.85
CA GLY A 80 -38.21 -14.81 3.09
C GLY A 80 -37.45 -15.36 4.30
N LEU A 81 -37.33 -14.63 5.41
CA LEU A 81 -36.83 -15.20 6.69
C LEU A 81 -37.94 -15.69 7.65
N ASP A 82 -39.20 -15.69 7.22
CA ASP A 82 -40.35 -16.15 8.02
C ASP A 82 -40.64 -17.66 7.91
N THR A 83 -39.76 -18.45 7.27
CA THR A 83 -40.00 -19.90 7.06
C THR A 83 -38.90 -20.81 7.62
N LEU A 84 -38.33 -20.49 8.79
CA LEU A 84 -37.50 -21.42 9.56
C LEU A 84 -38.08 -21.71 10.94
#